data_AF-A0A1B6JU87-F1
#
_entry.id   AF-A0A1B6JU87-F1
#
_cell.length_a   1.000
_cell.length_b   1.000
_cell.length_c   1.000
_cell.angle_alpha   90.00
_cell.angle_beta   90.00
_cell.angle_gamma   90.00
#
_symmetry.space_group_name_H-M   'P 1'
#
loop_
_entity.id
_entity.type
_entity.pdbx_description
1 polymer ?
#
loop_
_entity_poly.entity_id
_entity_poly.type
_entity_poly.pdbx_seq_one_letter_code
_entity_poly.pdbx_strand_id
1 'polypeptide(L)'
;YMCYVGIPVMTRFNFVKALGNDLIRPHLQMRLQIPNLRRELRESILKSLGENNPLQARVEGIPSDRLQKRKTCSKCPSARERKTQYKCIKCSSAICLECSRKVCNDCAKDCV
;
A
#
# COMPACT_ATOMS: atom_id res chain seq x y z
N TYR A 1 20.77 4.09 -37.06
CA TYR A 1 21.40 2.79 -36.75
C TYR A 1 20.31 1.87 -36.19
N MET A 2 19.63 1.15 -37.07
CA MET A 2 18.53 0.22 -36.71
C MET A 2 19.13 -1.12 -36.26
N CYS A 3 18.60 -1.70 -35.19
CA CYS A 3 19.03 -3.01 -34.74
C CYS A 3 18.07 -4.07 -35.27
N TYR A 4 18.64 -5.00 -36.03
CA TYR A 4 18.01 -6.21 -36.57
C TYR A 4 17.00 -5.98 -37.70
N VAL A 5 17.12 -6.80 -38.75
CA VAL A 5 16.44 -6.68 -40.06
C VAL A 5 14.92 -6.98 -39.97
N GLY A 6 14.33 -7.01 -38.78
CA GLY A 6 12.93 -7.39 -38.56
C GLY A 6 12.13 -6.58 -37.54
N ILE A 7 12.71 -5.56 -36.88
CA ILE A 7 11.98 -4.74 -35.89
C ILE A 7 12.30 -3.24 -36.12
N PRO A 8 11.57 -2.55 -37.01
CA PRO A 8 11.83 -1.14 -37.32
C PRO A 8 11.42 -0.18 -36.18
N VAL A 9 10.75 -0.68 -35.14
CA VAL A 9 10.11 0.14 -34.09
C VAL A 9 11.00 0.33 -32.85
N MET A 10 12.11 -0.41 -32.73
CA MET A 10 12.95 -0.40 -31.53
C MET A 10 14.35 0.14 -31.79
N THR A 11 14.79 1.11 -31.00
CA THR A 11 16.17 1.58 -31.04
C THR A 11 17.12 0.53 -30.48
N ARG A 12 18.36 0.50 -30.97
CA ARG A 12 19.45 -0.35 -30.42
C ARG A 12 19.54 -0.27 -28.90
N PHE A 13 19.46 0.95 -28.37
CA PHE A 13 19.54 1.21 -26.95
C PHE A 13 18.42 0.49 -26.17
N ASN A 14 17.17 0.63 -26.64
CA ASN A 14 16.04 -0.02 -26.00
C ASN A 14 16.15 -1.54 -26.06
N PHE A 15 16.63 -2.08 -27.18
CA PHE A 15 16.84 -3.52 -27.34
C PHE A 15 17.88 -4.05 -26.32
N VAL A 16 19.05 -3.42 -26.24
CA VAL A 16 20.10 -3.83 -25.30
C VAL A 16 19.63 -3.67 -23.85
N LYS A 17 18.87 -2.61 -23.54
CA LYS A 17 18.27 -2.41 -22.22
C LYS A 17 17.29 -3.53 -21.86
N ALA A 18 16.41 -3.91 -22.78
CA ALA A 18 15.46 -5.00 -22.57
C ALA A 18 16.18 -6.35 -22.39
N LEU A 19 17.14 -6.65 -23.27
CA LEU A 19 17.96 -7.86 -23.18
C LEU A 19 18.70 -7.95 -21.84
N GLY A 20 19.31 -6.85 -21.39
CA GLY A 20 19.98 -6.81 -20.08
C GLY A 20 19.03 -7.09 -18.93
N ASN A 21 17.82 -6.52 -18.96
CA ASN A 21 16.78 -6.77 -17.96
C ASN A 21 16.31 -8.23 -17.96
N ASP A 22 16.13 -8.84 -19.14
CA ASP A 22 15.69 -10.23 -19.26
C ASP A 22 16.74 -11.20 -18.73
N LEU A 23 18.03 -10.93 -18.99
CA LEU A 23 19.13 -11.75 -18.49
C LEU A 23 19.26 -11.70 -16.96
N ILE A 24 19.06 -10.53 -16.34
CA ILE A 24 19.20 -10.40 -14.87
C ILE A 24 17.95 -10.85 -14.10
N ARG A 25 16.78 -10.89 -14.75
CA ARG A 25 15.49 -11.24 -14.13
C ARG A 25 15.51 -12.51 -13.28
N PRO A 26 15.97 -13.68 -13.76
CA PRO A 26 16.00 -14.90 -12.94
C PRO A 26 16.91 -14.76 -11.71
N HIS A 27 18.04 -14.06 -11.83
CA HIS A 27 18.96 -13.84 -10.72
C HIS A 27 18.35 -12.94 -9.64
N LEU A 28 17.61 -11.91 -10.05
CA LEU A 28 16.90 -11.02 -9.14
C LEU A 28 15.79 -11.75 -8.37
N GLN A 29 15.03 -12.62 -9.04
CA GLN A 29 13.99 -13.43 -8.40
C GLN A 29 14.56 -14.41 -7.36
N MET A 30 15.65 -15.11 -7.69
CA MET A 30 16.35 -15.97 -6.71
C MET A 30 16.84 -15.16 -5.50
N ARG A 31 17.37 -13.95 -5.73
CA ARG A 31 17.89 -13.09 -4.66
C ARG A 31 16.79 -12.61 -3.71
N LEU A 32 15.55 -12.42 -4.19
CA LEU A 32 14.39 -12.04 -3.36
C LEU A 32 13.95 -13.14 -2.38
N GLN A 33 14.31 -14.40 -2.64
CA GLN A 33 14.01 -15.52 -1.75
C GLN A 33 14.92 -15.55 -0.51
N ILE A 34 16.01 -14.77 -0.50
CA ILE A 34 16.92 -14.68 0.65
C ILE A 34 16.20 -13.94 1.80
N PRO A 35 16.04 -14.55 2.98
CA PRO A 35 15.26 -13.97 4.07
C PRO A 35 15.94 -12.74 4.68
N ASN A 36 17.27 -12.73 4.74
CA ASN A 36 18.06 -11.67 5.38
C ASN A 36 18.54 -10.59 4.39
N LEU A 37 17.84 -10.42 3.27
CA LEU A 37 18.18 -9.40 2.28
C LEU A 37 17.89 -8.01 2.84
N ARG A 38 18.87 -7.10 2.76
CA ARG A 38 18.69 -5.70 3.19
C ARG A 38 17.46 -5.09 2.53
N ARG A 39 16.63 -4.42 3.33
CA ARG A 39 15.36 -3.84 2.90
C ARG A 39 15.49 -2.92 1.69
N GLU A 40 16.45 -2.00 1.71
CA GLU A 40 16.70 -1.06 0.60
C GLU A 40 17.03 -1.78 -0.71
N LEU A 41 17.80 -2.86 -0.62
CA LEU A 41 18.15 -3.67 -1.76
C LEU A 41 16.95 -4.47 -2.27
N ARG A 42 16.14 -5.04 -1.37
CA ARG A 42 14.88 -5.72 -1.71
C ARG A 42 13.92 -4.77 -2.44
N GLU A 43 13.75 -3.56 -1.94
CA GLU A 43 12.93 -2.52 -2.56
C GLU A 43 13.47 -2.11 -3.95
N SER A 44 14.80 -2.01 -4.09
CA SER A 44 15.45 -1.67 -5.37
C SER A 44 15.26 -2.77 -6.42
N ILE A 45 15.35 -4.04 -6.00
CA ILE A 45 15.13 -5.20 -6.88
C ILE A 45 13.67 -5.28 -7.34
N LEU A 46 12.72 -5.11 -6.41
CA LEU A 46 11.28 -5.08 -6.75
C LEU A 46 10.96 -3.95 -7.73
N LYS A 47 11.51 -2.75 -7.51
CA LYS A 47 11.38 -1.62 -8.46
C LYS A 47 11.94 -1.97 -9.84
N SER A 48 13.10 -2.63 -9.92
CA SER A 48 13.71 -3.01 -11.20
C SER A 48 12.94 -4.10 -11.96
N LEU A 49 12.27 -5.01 -11.24
CA LEU A 49 11.45 -6.07 -11.83
C LEU A 49 10.09 -5.56 -12.33
N GLY A 50 9.69 -4.33 -11.97
CA GLY A 50 8.36 -3.82 -12.25
C GLY A 50 7.25 -4.56 -11.50
N GLU A 51 7.62 -5.49 -10.61
CA GLU A 51 6.74 -6.06 -9.61
C GLU A 51 6.47 -4.94 -8.61
N ASN A 52 5.38 -4.19 -8.85
CA ASN A 52 4.80 -3.30 -7.87
C ASN A 52 4.77 -4.08 -6.55
N ASN A 53 5.56 -3.58 -5.61
CA ASN A 53 5.76 -4.19 -4.33
C ASN A 53 4.37 -4.59 -3.77
N PRO A 54 4.10 -5.85 -3.41
CA PRO A 54 2.88 -6.17 -2.69
C PRO A 54 2.80 -5.42 -1.34
N LEU A 55 3.89 -4.81 -0.86
CA LEU A 55 3.87 -3.88 0.27
C LEU A 55 3.47 -2.43 -0.12
N GLN A 56 3.37 -2.12 -1.42
CA GLN A 56 2.71 -0.94 -1.99
C GLN A 56 1.34 -1.25 -2.57
N ALA A 57 0.83 -2.48 -2.43
CA ALA A 57 -0.58 -2.56 -2.15
C ALA A 57 -0.75 -1.73 -0.88
N ARG A 58 -1.24 -0.49 -1.05
CA ARG A 58 -2.02 0.18 -0.01
C ARG A 58 -2.79 -0.91 0.69
N VAL A 59 -2.81 -0.91 2.01
CA VAL A 59 -3.67 -1.85 2.70
C VAL A 59 -5.13 -1.44 2.38
N GLU A 60 -5.61 -1.81 1.20
CA GLU A 60 -6.92 -1.50 0.65
C GLU A 60 -8.00 -2.31 1.38
N GLY A 61 -7.61 -3.12 2.36
CA GLY A 61 -8.49 -3.88 3.24
C GLY A 61 -8.54 -3.40 4.69
N ILE A 62 -7.75 -2.42 5.14
CA ILE A 62 -7.94 -1.86 6.50
C ILE A 62 -8.96 -0.74 6.39
N PRO A 63 -10.18 -0.90 6.94
CA PRO A 63 -11.15 0.18 6.97
C PRO A 63 -10.57 1.36 7.75
N SER A 64 -10.38 2.48 7.06
CA SER A 64 -9.89 3.70 7.66
C SER A 64 -10.88 4.18 8.73
N ASP A 65 -10.38 4.44 9.93
CA ASP A 65 -11.11 5.04 11.05
C ASP A 65 -11.31 6.55 10.86
N ARG A 66 -10.83 7.14 9.76
CA ARG A 66 -10.89 8.58 9.49
C ARG A 66 -11.97 8.94 8.48
N LEU A 67 -12.59 10.10 8.72
CA LEU A 67 -13.51 10.79 7.82
C LEU A 67 -12.74 11.78 6.93
N GLN A 68 -13.19 11.95 5.69
CA GLN A 68 -12.63 12.93 4.75
C GLN A 68 -12.84 14.38 5.23
N LYS A 69 -13.94 14.65 5.93
CA LYS A 69 -14.27 15.96 6.51
C LYS A 69 -14.65 15.79 7.98
N ARG A 70 -14.30 16.79 8.81
CA ARG A 70 -14.64 16.77 10.23
C ARG A 70 -16.16 16.93 10.41
N LYS A 71 -16.76 16.07 11.24
CA LYS A 71 -18.19 16.09 11.60
C LYS A 71 -18.37 16.14 13.12
N THR A 72 -19.54 16.58 13.58
CA THR A 72 -19.89 16.57 14.99
C THR A 72 -20.10 15.13 15.50
N CYS A 73 -19.60 14.82 16.69
CA CYS A 73 -19.76 13.51 17.32
C CYS A 73 -21.25 13.20 17.55
N SER A 74 -21.72 12.05 17.09
CA SER A 74 -23.12 11.62 17.24
C SER A 74 -23.47 11.13 18.65
N LYS A 75 -22.47 10.85 19.50
CA LYS A 75 -22.64 10.33 20.87
C LYS A 75 -22.52 11.41 21.95
N CYS A 76 -21.92 12.55 21.63
CA CYS A 76 -21.84 13.66 22.57
C CYS A 76 -23.18 14.39 22.63
N PRO A 77 -23.54 14.97 23.79
CA PRO A 77 -24.68 15.87 23.87
C PRO A 77 -24.48 17.06 22.91
N SER A 78 -25.55 17.47 22.23
CA SER A 78 -25.51 18.51 21.19
C SER A 78 -24.88 19.82 21.69
N ALA A 79 -25.06 20.17 22.96
CA ALA A 79 -24.49 21.36 23.59
C ALA A 79 -22.96 21.44 23.53
N ARG A 80 -22.24 20.32 23.35
CA ARG A 80 -20.77 20.31 23.27
C ARG A 80 -20.23 20.49 21.85
N GLU A 81 -21.05 20.28 20.81
CA GLU A 81 -20.70 20.41 19.39
C GLU A 81 -19.30 19.90 18.99
N ARG A 82 -18.85 18.79 19.60
CA ARG A 82 -17.47 18.31 19.43
C ARG A 82 -17.24 17.82 18.01
N LYS A 83 -16.37 18.53 17.27
CA LYS A 83 -15.94 18.13 15.94
C LYS A 83 -14.88 17.03 16.00
N THR A 84 -15.00 16.07 15.11
CA THR A 84 -14.19 14.84 15.09
C THR A 84 -13.83 14.49 13.66
N GLN A 85 -12.65 13.91 13.48
CA GLN A 85 -12.24 13.31 12.21
C GLN A 85 -12.37 11.79 12.24
N TYR A 86 -12.75 11.21 13.38
CA TYR A 86 -12.80 9.77 13.57
C TYR A 86 -14.23 9.25 13.37
N LYS A 87 -14.33 8.04 12.83
CA LYS A 87 -15.59 7.31 12.68
C LYS A 87 -15.47 5.91 13.25
N CYS A 88 -16.60 5.37 13.69
CA CYS A 88 -16.69 3.96 14.05
C CYS A 88 -16.46 3.10 12.80
N ILE A 89 -15.59 2.10 12.90
CA ILE A 89 -15.36 1.14 11.80
C ILE A 89 -16.62 0.30 11.52
N LYS A 90 -17.40 -0.04 12.56
CA LYS A 90 -18.62 -0.88 12.46
C LYS A 90 -19.82 -0.12 11.88
N CYS A 91 -20.13 1.07 12.41
CA CYS A 91 -21.35 1.81 12.05
C CYS A 91 -21.11 3.09 11.24
N SER A 92 -19.85 3.43 10.93
CA SER A 92 -19.46 4.64 10.19
C SER A 92 -19.94 5.99 10.76
N SER A 93 -20.51 5.99 11.97
CA SER A 93 -20.92 7.23 12.66
C SER A 93 -19.70 8.01 13.12
N ALA A 94 -19.82 9.35 13.14
CA ALA A 94 -18.76 10.23 13.62
C ALA A 94 -18.67 10.15 15.15
N ILE A 95 -17.50 9.79 15.68
CA ILE A 95 -17.29 9.57 17.11
C ILE A 95 -16.01 10.29 17.56
N CYS A 96 -16.07 10.95 18.71
CA CYS A 96 -14.89 11.58 19.33
C CYS A 96 -14.05 10.56 20.08
N LEU A 97 -12.77 10.87 20.30
CA LEU A 97 -11.86 9.95 20.99
C LEU A 97 -12.28 9.63 22.43
N GLU A 98 -13.08 10.50 23.07
CA GLU A 98 -13.67 10.25 24.40
C GLU A 98 -14.85 9.26 24.35
N CYS A 99 -15.67 9.29 23.30
CA CYS A 99 -16.80 8.38 23.14
C CYS A 99 -16.39 7.05 22.48
N SER A 100 -15.20 7.00 21.87
CA SER A 100 -14.64 5.77 21.28
C SER A 100 -13.88 4.96 22.32
N ARG A 101 -13.98 3.63 22.25
CA ARG A 101 -13.12 2.72 23.01
C ARG A 101 -12.05 2.15 22.08
N LYS A 102 -10.78 2.19 22.52
CA LYS A 102 -9.68 1.50 21.82
C LYS A 102 -9.73 0.03 22.23
N VAL A 103 -9.78 -0.87 21.25
CA VAL A 103 -9.83 -2.31 21.48
C VAL A 103 -8.70 -3.00 20.73
N CYS A 104 -8.15 -4.07 21.32
CA CYS A 104 -7.17 -4.92 20.67
C CYS A 104 -7.82 -5.75 19.55
N ASN A 105 -7.05 -6.26 18.59
CA ASN A 105 -7.60 -7.04 17.47
C ASN A 105 -8.31 -8.32 17.93
N ASP A 106 -7.88 -8.92 19.05
CA ASP A 106 -8.55 -10.08 19.64
C ASP A 106 -9.87 -9.67 20.32
N CYS A 107 -9.84 -8.58 21.07
CA CYS A 107 -10.96 -7.97 21.79
C CYS A 107 -12.06 -7.43 20.85
N ALA A 108 -11.71 -7.10 19.60
CA ALA A 108 -12.65 -6.58 18.61
C ALA A 108 -13.65 -7.65 18.15
N LYS A 109 -13.31 -8.94 18.25
CA LYS A 109 -14.17 -10.06 17.85
C LYS A 109 -15.40 -10.21 18.76
N ASP A 110 -15.26 -9.84 20.03
CA ASP A 110 -16.30 -9.99 21.06
C ASP A 110 -17.26 -8.79 21.15
N CYS A 111 -16.99 -7.70 20.42
CA CYS A 111 -17.80 -6.46 20.46
C CYS A 111 -19.03 -6.52 19.52
N VAL A 112 -19.62 -7.70 19.33
CA VAL A 112 -20.79 -7.94 18.46
C VAL A 112 -22.07 -7.46 19.14
#